data_AF-A0A2I0NPT9-F1
#
_entry.id   AF-A0A2I0NPT9-F1
#
_cell.length_a   1.000
_cell.length_b   1.000
_cell.length_c   1.000
_cell.angle_alpha   90.00
_cell.angle_beta   90.00
_cell.angle_gamma   90.00
#
_symmetry.space_group_name_H-M   'P 1'
#
loop_
_entity.id
_entity.type
_entity.pdbx_description
1 polymer ?
#
loop_
_entity_poly.entity_id
_entity_poly.type
_entity_poly.pdbx_seq_one_letter_code
_entity_poly.pdbx_strand_id
1 'polypeptide(L)'
;MGSEHAFWTPGMMGERVPLQVEDLEVLGSAGPIDYRETRRGVIAFPEGNYTITYRAPVRDNLLVATFDTPYAVTVALPEGVDVRNPLIGMVSAGGVISSGPNGTTEIAWERITVAEVRFYTPDREILLTTFGTIWLAVALVLILPLLISRRRGGE
;
A
#
# COMPACT_ATOMS: atom_id res chain seq x y z
N MET A 1 24.77 -19.78 -10.83
CA MET A 1 24.41 -19.04 -9.59
C MET A 1 23.13 -18.30 -9.94
N GLY A 2 22.07 -18.45 -9.14
CA GLY A 2 20.76 -17.83 -9.41
C GLY A 2 20.68 -16.39 -8.87
N SER A 3 19.71 -15.62 -9.33
CA SER A 3 19.41 -14.29 -8.80
C SER A 3 18.74 -14.41 -7.43
N GLU A 4 19.11 -13.57 -6.47
CA GLU A 4 18.49 -13.53 -5.14
C GLU A 4 17.26 -12.62 -5.14
N HIS A 5 16.16 -13.11 -4.58
CA HIS A 5 14.90 -12.38 -4.42
C HIS A 5 14.49 -12.39 -2.95
N ALA A 6 14.22 -11.21 -2.39
CA ALA A 6 13.96 -11.03 -0.97
C ALA A 6 12.50 -10.63 -0.69
N PHE A 7 11.89 -11.33 0.27
CA PHE A 7 10.61 -11.01 0.86
C PHE A 7 10.83 -10.30 2.19
N TRP A 8 10.39 -9.06 2.30
CA TRP A 8 10.59 -8.25 3.49
C TRP A 8 9.44 -7.27 3.71
N THR A 9 9.37 -6.73 4.91
CA THR A 9 8.46 -5.65 5.28
C THR A 9 9.23 -4.56 6.05
N PRO A 10 8.86 -3.28 5.95
CA PRO A 10 9.43 -2.24 6.79
C PRO A 10 9.18 -2.52 8.28
N GLY A 11 10.23 -2.46 9.09
CA GLY A 11 10.15 -2.51 10.54
C GLY A 11 9.83 -1.13 11.14
N MET A 12 9.76 -1.07 12.47
CA MET A 12 9.35 0.14 13.20
C MET A 12 10.30 1.33 12.99
N MET A 13 11.57 1.07 12.65
CA MET A 13 12.59 2.08 12.37
C MET A 13 12.93 2.17 10.87
N GLY A 14 12.12 1.55 10.00
CA GLY A 14 12.35 1.50 8.55
C GLY A 14 13.36 0.45 8.09
N GLU A 15 13.82 -0.41 9.00
CA GLU A 15 14.70 -1.54 8.67
C GLU A 15 13.96 -2.62 7.86
N ARG A 16 14.68 -3.39 7.04
CA ARG A 16 14.07 -4.53 6.33
C ARG A 16 13.97 -5.74 7.25
N VAL A 17 12.74 -6.15 7.56
CA VAL A 17 12.47 -7.36 8.36
C VAL A 17 12.06 -8.49 7.41
N PRO A 18 12.67 -9.69 7.47
CA PRO A 18 12.27 -10.82 6.65
C PRO A 18 10.78 -11.15 6.81
N LEU A 19 10.07 -11.22 5.69
CA LEU A 19 8.66 -11.55 5.65
C LEU A 19 8.51 -13.08 5.63
N GLN A 20 7.69 -13.62 6.53
CA GLN A 20 7.28 -15.02 6.42
C GLN A 20 6.22 -15.13 5.32
N VAL A 21 6.50 -15.99 4.35
CA VAL A 21 5.62 -16.29 3.22
C VAL A 21 5.15 -17.74 3.30
N GLU A 22 3.93 -17.98 2.88
CA GLU A 22 3.27 -19.28 2.81
C GLU A 22 2.95 -19.60 1.33
N ASP A 23 2.85 -20.89 1.01
CA ASP A 23 2.50 -21.38 -0.34
C ASP A 23 3.36 -20.76 -1.46
N LEU A 24 4.67 -20.65 -1.20
CA LEU A 24 5.61 -20.10 -2.14
C LEU A 24 5.87 -21.08 -3.29
N GLU A 25 5.49 -20.68 -4.49
CA GLU A 25 5.74 -21.41 -5.73
C GLU A 25 6.43 -20.50 -6.75
N VAL A 26 7.35 -21.09 -7.50
CA VAL A 26 8.00 -20.44 -8.64
C VAL A 26 7.66 -21.25 -9.88
N LEU A 27 6.90 -20.64 -10.79
CA LEU A 27 6.35 -21.29 -11.98
C LEU A 27 7.04 -20.76 -13.24
N GLY A 28 7.65 -21.67 -13.99
CA GLY A 28 8.15 -21.39 -15.35
C GLY A 28 7.15 -21.81 -16.41
N SER A 29 7.50 -21.60 -17.68
CA SER A 29 6.66 -21.98 -18.83
C SER A 29 6.37 -23.49 -18.93
N ALA A 30 7.22 -24.34 -18.35
CA ALA A 30 7.08 -25.79 -18.35
C ALA A 30 6.51 -26.37 -17.05
N GLY A 31 6.18 -25.52 -16.07
CA GLY A 31 5.68 -25.93 -14.75
C GLY A 31 6.54 -25.40 -13.58
N PRO A 32 6.33 -25.95 -12.37
CA PRO A 32 7.08 -25.55 -11.18
C PRO A 32 8.58 -25.75 -11.35
N ILE A 33 9.37 -24.80 -10.83
CA ILE A 33 10.82 -24.89 -10.78
C ILE A 33 11.32 -24.89 -9.34
N ASP A 34 12.41 -25.62 -9.10
CA ASP A 34 13.05 -25.63 -7.80
C ASP A 34 13.75 -24.31 -7.52
N TYR A 35 13.56 -23.80 -6.30
CA TYR A 35 14.31 -22.67 -5.75
C TYR A 35 15.08 -23.11 -4.51
N ARG A 36 16.10 -22.35 -4.15
CA ARG A 36 16.87 -22.55 -2.91
C ARG A 36 16.63 -21.38 -1.98
N GLU A 37 16.26 -21.66 -0.74
CA GLU A 37 16.27 -20.62 0.29
C GLU A 37 17.72 -20.39 0.75
N THR A 38 18.26 -19.19 0.50
CA THR A 38 19.65 -18.86 0.86
C THR A 38 19.76 -18.28 2.25
N ARG A 39 18.75 -17.50 2.66
CA ARG A 39 18.58 -16.93 4.00
C ARG A 39 17.09 -16.80 4.27
N ARG A 40 16.71 -16.56 5.52
CA ARG A 40 15.30 -16.32 5.90
C ARG A 40 14.70 -15.20 5.04
N GLY A 41 13.65 -15.52 4.28
CA GLY A 41 12.98 -14.58 3.39
C GLY A 41 13.77 -14.25 2.13
N VAL A 42 14.77 -15.05 1.74
CA VAL A 42 15.54 -14.88 0.51
C VAL A 42 15.60 -16.19 -0.26
N ILE A 43 15.14 -16.16 -1.50
CA ILE A 43 15.20 -17.31 -2.41
C ILE A 43 16.12 -17.02 -3.59
N ALA A 44 16.70 -18.08 -4.14
CA ALA A 44 17.50 -18.02 -5.34
C ALA A 44 17.06 -19.09 -6.34
N PHE A 45 16.87 -18.67 -7.58
CA PHE A 45 16.57 -19.53 -8.72
C PHE A 45 17.27 -18.98 -9.98
N PRO A 46 17.45 -19.79 -11.04
CA PRO A 46 18.10 -19.33 -12.27
C PRO A 46 17.39 -18.14 -12.89
N GLU A 47 18.12 -17.30 -13.62
CA GLU A 47 17.51 -16.20 -14.37
C GLU A 47 16.58 -16.73 -15.46
N GLY A 48 15.42 -16.09 -15.63
CA GLY A 48 14.42 -16.47 -16.62
C GLY A 48 13.07 -15.81 -16.38
N ASN A 49 12.08 -16.20 -17.19
CA ASN A 49 10.72 -15.69 -17.10
C ASN A 49 9.88 -16.60 -16.20
N TYR A 50 9.70 -16.18 -14.97
CA TYR A 50 8.99 -16.94 -13.94
C TYR A 50 7.87 -16.11 -13.33
N THR A 51 6.85 -16.82 -12.86
CA THR A 51 5.80 -16.26 -12.00
C THR A 51 6.05 -16.75 -10.59
N ILE A 52 6.11 -15.83 -9.63
CA ILE A 52 6.24 -16.17 -8.21
C ILE A 52 4.89 -15.91 -7.56
N THR A 53 4.35 -16.94 -6.90
CA THR A 53 3.11 -16.84 -6.13
C THR A 53 3.40 -17.15 -4.68
N TYR A 54 2.85 -16.35 -3.78
CA TYR A 54 3.01 -16.52 -2.34
C TYR A 54 1.86 -15.87 -1.59
N ARG A 55 1.64 -16.30 -0.35
CA ARG A 55 0.76 -15.67 0.63
C ARG A 55 1.59 -15.07 1.76
N ALA A 56 1.20 -13.88 2.22
CA ALA A 56 1.88 -13.23 3.33
C ALA A 56 0.89 -12.39 4.14
N PRO A 57 1.11 -12.23 5.46
CA PRO A 57 0.30 -11.35 6.27
C PRO A 57 0.53 -9.89 5.86
N VAL A 58 -0.55 -9.19 5.57
CA VAL A 58 -0.53 -7.74 5.34
C VAL A 58 -0.47 -7.02 6.68
N ARG A 59 0.48 -6.09 6.83
CA ARG A 59 0.65 -5.25 8.03
C ARG A 59 0.51 -3.77 7.68
N ASP A 60 -0.02 -3.00 8.62
CA ASP A 60 -0.14 -1.53 8.55
C ASP A 60 -0.89 -0.98 7.33
N ASN A 61 -1.63 -1.84 6.62
CA ASN A 61 -2.25 -1.56 5.33
C ASN A 61 -1.27 -0.97 4.32
N LEU A 62 -0.04 -1.49 4.32
CA LEU A 62 1.06 -1.02 3.50
C LEU A 62 1.55 -2.16 2.60
N LEU A 63 1.69 -1.85 1.31
CA LEU A 63 2.39 -2.67 0.34
C LEU A 63 3.62 -1.90 -0.14
N VAL A 64 4.77 -2.55 -0.11
CA VAL A 64 6.02 -2.03 -0.67
C VAL A 64 6.64 -3.09 -1.57
N ALA A 65 6.98 -2.69 -2.79
CA ALA A 65 7.79 -3.49 -3.70
C ALA A 65 8.97 -2.64 -4.19
N THR A 66 10.18 -3.19 -4.13
CA THR A 66 11.41 -2.51 -4.57
C THR A 66 12.12 -3.37 -5.61
N PHE A 67 12.63 -2.71 -6.63
CA PHE A 67 13.26 -3.33 -7.78
C PHE A 67 14.61 -2.65 -8.07
N ASP A 68 15.59 -3.44 -8.50
CA ASP A 68 16.94 -2.93 -8.82
C ASP A 68 16.96 -2.08 -10.09
N THR A 69 16.00 -2.32 -10.99
CA THR A 69 15.77 -1.50 -12.18
C THR A 69 14.28 -1.15 -12.29
N PRO A 70 13.91 -0.10 -13.04
CA PRO A 70 12.51 0.30 -13.14
C PRO A 70 11.68 -0.70 -13.96
N TYR A 71 10.53 -1.11 -13.43
CA TYR A 71 9.57 -2.00 -14.10
C TYR A 71 8.18 -1.36 -14.25
N ALA A 72 7.39 -1.92 -15.17
CA ALA A 72 5.96 -1.71 -15.19
C ALA A 72 5.33 -2.53 -14.06
N VAL A 73 4.58 -1.88 -13.17
CA VAL A 73 4.02 -2.50 -11.97
C VAL A 73 2.52 -2.22 -11.95
N THR A 74 1.73 -3.24 -11.66
CA THR A 74 0.29 -3.10 -11.40
C THR A 74 -0.03 -3.74 -10.07
N VAL A 75 -0.70 -2.99 -9.21
CA VAL A 75 -1.21 -3.45 -7.92
C VAL A 75 -2.73 -3.46 -8.01
N ALA A 76 -3.34 -4.62 -7.80
CA ALA A 76 -4.78 -4.78 -7.73
C ALA A 76 -5.20 -4.97 -6.27
N LEU A 77 -5.97 -4.02 -5.75
CA LEU A 77 -6.56 -4.09 -4.43
C LEU A 77 -7.95 -4.74 -4.52
N PRO A 78 -8.29 -5.63 -3.57
CA PRO A 78 -9.59 -6.28 -3.55
C PRO A 78 -10.73 -5.28 -3.32
N GLU A 79 -11.96 -5.70 -3.62
CA GLU A 79 -13.16 -4.91 -3.34
C GLU A 79 -13.23 -4.51 -1.86
N GLY A 80 -13.70 -3.30 -1.60
CA GLY A 80 -13.80 -2.73 -0.26
C GLY A 80 -12.50 -2.14 0.29
N VAL A 81 -11.40 -2.20 -0.46
CA VAL A 81 -10.14 -1.53 -0.09
C VAL A 81 -9.86 -0.38 -1.07
N ASP A 82 -9.48 0.79 -0.54
CA ASP A 82 -9.23 1.99 -1.36
C ASP A 82 -7.95 2.73 -0.90
N VAL A 83 -7.48 3.63 -1.74
CA VAL A 83 -6.26 4.47 -1.60
C VAL A 83 -6.52 5.93 -1.94
N ARG A 84 -7.70 6.26 -2.50
CA ARG A 84 -7.97 7.58 -3.10
C ARG A 84 -8.04 8.73 -2.10
N ASN A 85 -8.39 8.47 -0.84
CA ASN A 85 -8.42 9.51 0.19
C ASN A 85 -7.00 9.83 0.70
N PRO A 86 -6.43 11.02 0.41
CA PRO A 86 -5.04 11.34 0.72
C PRO A 86 -4.78 11.53 2.23
N LEU A 87 -5.81 11.61 3.07
CA LEU A 87 -5.65 11.72 4.53
C LEU A 87 -5.33 10.37 5.20
N ILE A 88 -5.69 9.26 4.54
CA ILE A 88 -5.61 7.91 5.12
C ILE A 88 -5.03 6.86 4.16
N GLY A 89 -4.88 7.20 2.88
CA GLY A 89 -4.21 6.43 1.85
C GLY A 89 -3.02 7.17 1.25
N MET A 90 -2.20 6.44 0.50
CA MET A 90 -1.05 6.98 -0.22
C MET A 90 -0.71 6.08 -1.40
N VAL A 91 -0.32 6.71 -2.51
CA VAL A 91 0.25 6.02 -3.67
C VAL A 91 1.56 6.73 -4.02
N SER A 92 2.63 5.95 -4.19
CA SER A 92 3.93 6.46 -4.64
C SER A 92 3.82 7.20 -5.98
N ALA A 93 4.73 8.16 -6.20
CA ALA A 93 4.69 9.07 -7.34
C ALA A 93 4.62 8.34 -8.70
N GLY A 94 3.82 8.88 -9.61
CA GLY A 94 3.62 8.33 -10.95
C GLY A 94 2.58 7.20 -11.05
N GLY A 95 1.97 6.79 -9.93
CA GLY A 95 0.91 5.79 -9.92
C GLY A 95 -0.41 6.37 -10.43
N VAL A 96 -1.03 5.69 -11.38
CA VAL A 96 -2.36 6.02 -11.90
C VAL A 96 -3.37 5.07 -11.27
N ILE A 97 -4.40 5.64 -10.62
CA ILE A 97 -5.46 4.87 -9.96
C ILE A 97 -6.63 4.73 -10.92
N SER A 98 -7.09 3.50 -11.14
CA SER A 98 -8.25 3.16 -11.95
C SER A 98 -9.19 2.21 -11.22
N SER A 99 -10.42 2.10 -11.70
CA SER A 99 -11.34 1.05 -11.27
C SER A 99 -11.11 -0.20 -12.11
N GLY A 100 -10.79 -1.31 -11.47
CA GLY A 100 -10.62 -2.60 -12.11
C GLY A 100 -11.93 -3.39 -12.22
N PRO A 101 -11.89 -4.60 -12.79
CA PRO A 101 -13.05 -5.47 -12.88
C PRO A 101 -13.51 -5.92 -11.48
N ASN A 102 -14.82 -6.16 -11.31
CA ASN A 102 -15.40 -6.65 -10.05
C ASN A 102 -15.15 -5.73 -8.84
N GLY A 103 -15.10 -4.41 -9.05
CA GLY A 103 -14.97 -3.44 -7.96
C GLY A 103 -13.58 -3.36 -7.33
N THR A 104 -12.56 -3.96 -7.95
CA THR A 104 -11.17 -3.81 -7.53
C THR A 104 -10.67 -2.38 -7.78
N THR A 105 -9.71 -1.94 -6.99
CA THR A 105 -8.98 -0.69 -7.26
C THR A 105 -7.61 -1.06 -7.81
N GLU A 106 -7.32 -0.62 -9.04
CA GLU A 106 -6.05 -0.88 -9.71
C GLU A 106 -5.15 0.35 -9.64
N ILE A 107 -3.86 0.11 -9.43
CA ILE A 107 -2.85 1.15 -9.40
C ILE A 107 -1.72 0.70 -10.33
N ALA A 108 -1.48 1.48 -11.37
CA ALA A 108 -0.51 1.15 -12.40
C ALA A 108 0.61 2.19 -12.50
N TRP A 109 1.84 1.72 -12.66
CA TRP A 109 3.02 2.51 -13.00
C TRP A 109 3.62 1.95 -14.28
N GLU A 110 3.86 2.81 -15.27
CA GLU A 110 4.59 2.44 -16.48
C GLU A 110 6.05 2.09 -16.19
N ARG A 111 6.66 2.81 -15.23
CA ARG A 111 8.08 2.65 -14.91
C ARG A 111 8.40 3.12 -13.49
N ILE A 112 8.66 2.20 -12.56
CA ILE A 112 8.98 2.52 -11.16
C ILE A 112 9.99 1.54 -10.54
N THR A 113 10.84 2.03 -9.62
CA THR A 113 11.77 1.20 -8.83
C THR A 113 11.25 0.91 -7.43
N VAL A 114 10.39 1.76 -6.88
CA VAL A 114 9.79 1.59 -5.55
C VAL A 114 8.29 1.86 -5.66
N ALA A 115 7.50 0.79 -5.73
CA ALA A 115 6.04 0.89 -5.68
C ALA A 115 5.60 0.80 -4.22
N GLU A 116 5.05 1.89 -3.70
CA GLU A 116 4.50 1.97 -2.35
C GLU A 116 3.03 2.35 -2.40
N VAL A 117 2.21 1.59 -1.67
CA VAL A 117 0.76 1.78 -1.56
C VAL A 117 0.32 1.64 -0.11
N ARG A 118 -0.27 2.70 0.42
CA ARG A 118 -0.98 2.67 1.70
C ARG A 118 -2.47 2.70 1.43
N PHE A 119 -3.16 1.66 1.86
CA PHE A 119 -4.59 1.48 1.63
C PHE A 119 -5.39 1.51 2.94
N TYR A 120 -6.71 1.57 2.81
CA TYR A 120 -7.61 1.59 3.94
C TYR A 120 -8.90 0.83 3.64
N THR A 121 -9.53 0.34 4.70
CA THR A 121 -10.86 -0.27 4.67
C THR A 121 -11.94 0.81 4.84
N PRO A 122 -13.21 0.53 4.49
CA PRO A 122 -14.27 1.53 4.52
C PRO A 122 -14.52 2.06 5.94
N ASP A 123 -14.31 1.21 6.95
CA ASP A 123 -14.41 1.57 8.37
C ASP A 123 -13.48 2.73 8.76
N ARG A 124 -12.29 2.81 8.16
CA ARG A 124 -11.35 3.92 8.44
C ARG A 124 -11.86 5.24 7.87
N GLU A 125 -12.57 5.21 6.76
CA GLU A 125 -13.16 6.40 6.16
C GLU A 125 -14.38 6.90 6.97
N ILE A 126 -15.18 5.96 7.49
CA ILE A 126 -16.26 6.27 8.44
C ILE A 126 -15.67 6.91 9.71
N LEU A 127 -14.60 6.35 10.25
CA LEU A 127 -13.93 6.90 11.44
C LEU A 127 -13.36 8.30 11.18
N LEU A 128 -12.69 8.52 10.05
CA LEU A 128 -12.16 9.82 9.65
C LEU A 128 -13.27 10.87 9.53
N THR A 129 -14.37 10.50 8.87
CA THR A 129 -15.52 11.40 8.66
C THR A 129 -16.19 11.75 9.99
N THR A 130 -16.35 10.77 10.87
CA THR A 130 -16.92 10.97 12.22
C THR A 130 -16.02 11.90 13.03
N PHE A 131 -14.72 11.64 13.05
CA PHE A 131 -13.74 12.47 13.74
C PHE A 131 -13.77 13.93 13.22
N GLY A 132 -13.72 14.12 11.91
CA GLY A 132 -13.77 15.44 11.29
C GLY A 132 -15.06 16.20 11.62
N THR A 133 -16.20 15.51 11.61
CA THR A 133 -17.52 16.11 11.91
C THR A 133 -17.60 16.57 13.37
N ILE A 134 -17.12 15.76 14.32
CA ILE A 134 -17.10 16.12 15.75
C ILE A 134 -16.24 17.38 15.96
N TRP A 135 -15.03 17.40 15.41
CA TRP A 135 -14.13 18.53 15.58
C TRP A 135 -14.62 19.79 14.89
N LEU A 136 -15.28 19.67 13.74
CA LEU A 136 -15.90 20.80 13.07
C LEU A 136 -17.01 21.41 13.94
N ALA A 137 -17.87 20.59 14.55
CA ALA A 137 -18.92 21.06 15.45
C ALA A 137 -18.33 21.79 16.67
N VAL A 138 -17.28 21.22 17.28
CA VAL A 138 -16.57 21.86 18.40
C VAL A 138 -15.97 23.20 17.97
N ALA A 139 -15.29 23.25 16.82
CA ALA A 139 -14.71 24.48 16.30
C ALA A 139 -15.78 25.55 16.06
N LEU A 140 -16.93 25.20 15.51
CA LEU A 140 -18.04 26.14 15.31
C LEU A 140 -18.57 26.69 16.64
N VAL A 141 -18.80 25.85 17.64
CA VAL A 141 -19.29 26.29 18.96
C VAL A 141 -18.30 27.26 19.64
N LEU A 142 -16.99 27.05 19.46
CA LEU A 142 -15.96 27.90 20.05
C LEU A 142 -15.73 29.21 19.27
N ILE A 143 -15.77 29.16 17.93
CA ILE A 143 -15.45 30.30 17.06
C ILE A 143 -16.65 31.23 16.89
N LEU A 144 -17.87 30.69 16.79
CA LEU A 144 -19.07 31.46 16.48
C LEU A 144 -19.34 32.59 17.49
N PRO A 145 -19.22 32.39 18.83
CA PRO A 145 -19.37 33.47 19.80
C PRO A 145 -18.33 34.58 19.66
N LEU A 146 -17.07 34.22 19.35
CA LEU A 146 -15.98 35.17 19.15
C LEU A 146 -16.19 36.03 17.90
N LEU A 147 -16.68 35.42 16.81
CA LEU A 147 -17.02 36.15 15.59
C LEU A 147 -18.20 37.11 15.81
N ILE A 148 -19.23 36.69 16.55
CA ILE A 148 -20.37 37.55 16.91
C ILE A 148 -19.92 38.72 17.81
N SER A 149 -19.07 38.46 18.81
CA SER A 149 -18.53 39.48 19.71
C SER A 149 -17.69 40.53 18.96
N ARG A 150 -16.79 40.11 18.06
CA ARG A 150 -15.98 41.02 17.24
C ARG A 150 -16.81 41.91 16.31
N ARG A 151 -17.94 41.41 15.79
CA ARG A 151 -18.84 42.23 14.95
C ARG A 151 -19.64 43.27 15.74
N ARG A 152 -19.84 43.09 17.04
CA ARG A 152 -20.54 44.05 17.92
C ARG A 152 -19.63 45.09 18.58
N GLY A 153 -18.31 44.87 18.61
CA GLY A 153 -17.35 45.80 19.20
C GLY A 153 -16.67 46.76 18.20
N GLY A 154 -17.20 46.88 16.98
CA GLY A 154 -16.67 47.73 15.91
C GLY A 154 -17.52 48.97 15.58
N GLU A 155 -18.49 49.31 16.44
CA GLU A 155 -19.22 50.59 16.44
C GLU A 155 -18.71 51.49 17.58
#